data_AF-A0A928XM49-F1
#
_entry.id   AF-A0A928XM49-F1
#
_cell.length_a   1.000
_cell.length_b   1.000
_cell.length_c   1.000
_cell.angle_alpha   90.00
_cell.angle_beta   90.00
_cell.angle_gamma   90.00
#
_symmetry.space_group_name_H-M   'P 1'
#
loop_
_entity.id
_entity.type
_entity.pdbx_description
1 polymer ?
#
loop_
_entity_poly.entity_id
_entity_poly.type
_entity_poly.pdbx_seq_one_letter_code
_entity_poly.pdbx_strand_id
1 'polypeptide(L)'
;MSRRGVGVTPTRSIRWQPPRRATLARSRSRGAITTASISTWSGRTGLALGAPRRGPRGPNAAMYRRLHRAPWLLATSLPHTQGSERRIKQLYTLRMQIEETFRDLKCHRWGFGLRYANCRTAKRLELLLLVGTLAALVTWLVGLGARAMDWTRHLQANTVRKREVLSTFFIGRQLLARPASLLPPLLAALITLRRHLLPPVPV
;
A
#
# COMPACT_ATOMS: atom_id res chain seq x y z
N MET A 1 44.59 -49.28 -12.15
CA MET A 1 43.98 -48.64 -10.96
C MET A 1 42.95 -47.61 -11.41
N SER A 2 41.69 -47.88 -11.13
CA SER A 2 40.51 -47.09 -11.48
C SER A 2 40.30 -45.94 -10.48
N ARG A 3 40.05 -44.70 -10.96
CA ARG A 3 39.45 -43.64 -10.15
C ARG A 3 38.20 -43.11 -10.85
N ARG A 4 37.13 -43.13 -10.06
CA ARG A 4 35.71 -43.06 -10.41
C ARG A 4 35.27 -41.61 -10.58
N GLY A 5 34.35 -41.39 -11.51
CA GLY A 5 33.66 -40.10 -11.70
C GLY A 5 32.85 -39.70 -10.46
N VAL A 6 32.90 -38.40 -10.15
CA VAL A 6 32.09 -37.77 -9.10
C VAL A 6 30.66 -37.61 -9.62
N GLY A 7 29.74 -38.39 -9.07
CA GLY A 7 28.32 -38.32 -9.40
C GLY A 7 27.68 -37.07 -8.82
N VAL A 8 27.11 -36.23 -9.68
CA VAL A 8 26.26 -35.09 -9.30
C VAL A 8 24.89 -35.63 -8.89
N THR A 9 24.53 -35.51 -7.61
CA THR A 9 23.19 -35.82 -7.12
C THR A 9 22.18 -34.79 -7.62
N PRO A 10 21.04 -35.18 -8.21
CA PRO A 10 20.04 -34.23 -8.66
C PRO A 10 19.27 -33.63 -7.49
N THR A 11 19.27 -32.29 -7.41
CA THR A 11 18.48 -31.50 -6.45
C THR A 11 16.99 -31.80 -6.64
N ARG A 12 16.36 -32.36 -5.60
CA ARG A 12 14.97 -32.82 -5.58
C ARG A 12 14.02 -31.61 -5.80
N SER A 13 13.49 -31.46 -7.01
CA SER A 13 12.49 -30.43 -7.31
C SER A 13 11.20 -30.72 -6.53
N ILE A 14 10.82 -29.84 -5.61
CA ILE A 14 9.54 -29.93 -4.89
C ILE A 14 8.42 -29.62 -5.90
N ARG A 15 7.81 -30.68 -6.44
CA ARG A 15 6.65 -30.61 -7.33
C ARG A 15 5.41 -30.35 -6.49
N TRP A 16 4.81 -29.18 -6.64
CA TRP A 16 3.54 -28.82 -6.01
C TRP A 16 2.43 -29.73 -6.57
N GLN A 17 1.77 -30.51 -5.70
CA GLN A 17 0.59 -31.32 -6.06
C GLN A 17 -0.69 -30.57 -5.68
N PRO A 18 -1.72 -30.54 -6.54
CA PRO A 18 -3.01 -29.96 -6.17
C PRO A 18 -3.69 -30.81 -5.09
N PRO A 19 -4.47 -30.19 -4.17
CA PRO A 19 -5.14 -30.92 -3.11
C PRO A 19 -6.17 -31.90 -3.70
N ARG A 20 -6.02 -33.20 -3.37
CA ARG A 20 -7.04 -34.21 -3.65
C ARG A 20 -8.28 -33.88 -2.81
N ARG A 21 -9.47 -33.98 -3.42
CA ARG A 21 -10.76 -33.75 -2.76
C ARG A 21 -10.83 -34.59 -1.48
N ALA A 22 -10.85 -33.93 -0.33
CA ALA A 22 -11.13 -34.57 0.95
C ALA A 22 -12.64 -34.79 1.06
N THR A 23 -13.07 -36.05 1.05
CA THR A 23 -14.39 -36.46 1.53
C THR A 23 -14.42 -36.27 3.05
N LEU A 24 -15.31 -35.41 3.54
CA LEU A 24 -15.48 -35.14 4.97
C LEU A 24 -16.04 -36.39 5.69
N ALA A 25 -15.21 -37.04 6.51
CA ALA A 25 -15.67 -37.89 7.60
C ALA A 25 -16.03 -36.99 8.80
N ARG A 26 -17.28 -37.06 9.24
CA ARG A 26 -17.83 -36.23 10.33
C ARG A 26 -17.43 -36.80 11.68
N SER A 27 -16.41 -36.21 12.31
CA SER A 27 -16.05 -36.44 13.71
C SER A 27 -16.66 -35.36 14.61
N ARG A 28 -17.39 -35.78 15.65
CA ARG A 28 -17.96 -34.92 16.70
C ARG A 28 -16.93 -34.77 17.83
N SER A 29 -16.36 -33.58 18.00
CA SER A 29 -15.74 -33.18 19.27
C SER A 29 -15.78 -31.66 19.43
N ARG A 30 -16.13 -31.23 20.66
CA ARG A 30 -16.45 -29.86 21.07
C ARG A 30 -15.21 -28.96 21.03
N GLY A 31 -15.37 -27.76 20.49
CA GLY A 31 -14.35 -26.72 20.41
C GLY A 31 -14.60 -25.87 19.16
N ALA A 32 -15.29 -24.75 19.32
CA ALA A 32 -15.77 -23.91 18.22
C ALA A 32 -14.60 -23.31 17.41
N ILE A 33 -14.29 -23.92 16.27
CA ILE A 33 -13.53 -23.31 15.19
C ILE A 33 -14.55 -22.67 14.26
N THR A 34 -14.70 -21.36 14.37
CA THR A 34 -15.59 -20.56 13.52
C THR A 34 -15.17 -20.69 12.06
N THR A 35 -16.15 -21.02 11.23
CA THR A 35 -16.09 -21.39 9.82
C THR A 35 -15.18 -20.50 8.96
N ALA A 36 -14.17 -21.09 8.32
CA ALA A 36 -13.42 -20.44 7.24
C ALA A 36 -14.30 -20.39 5.98
N SER A 37 -14.87 -19.23 5.68
CA SER A 37 -15.61 -19.00 4.44
C SER A 37 -14.61 -18.77 3.29
N ILE A 38 -14.38 -19.81 2.48
CA ILE A 38 -13.56 -19.71 1.26
C ILE A 38 -14.43 -19.12 0.15
N SER A 39 -14.45 -17.79 0.04
CA SER A 39 -15.02 -17.15 -1.15
C SER A 39 -13.97 -17.14 -2.27
N THR A 40 -13.99 -18.15 -3.13
CA THR A 40 -13.30 -18.06 -4.43
C THR A 40 -14.10 -17.16 -5.35
N TRP A 41 -13.61 -15.97 -5.64
CA TRP A 41 -14.24 -15.10 -6.63
C TRP A 41 -13.24 -14.64 -7.69
N SER A 42 -13.55 -15.00 -8.93
CA SER A 42 -12.89 -14.56 -10.16
C SER A 42 -13.34 -13.12 -10.45
N GLY A 43 -12.42 -12.17 -10.38
CA GLY A 43 -12.75 -10.75 -10.57
C GLY A 43 -11.67 -10.01 -11.34
N ARG A 44 -11.72 -10.10 -12.68
CA ARG A 44 -11.22 -9.05 -13.59
C ARG A 44 -11.68 -9.29 -15.03
N THR A 45 -12.97 -9.18 -15.29
CA THR A 45 -13.52 -9.00 -16.64
C THR A 45 -14.50 -7.84 -16.60
N GLY A 46 -14.17 -6.75 -17.27
CA GLY A 46 -15.09 -5.64 -17.51
C GLY A 46 -14.46 -4.26 -17.44
N LEU A 47 -14.41 -3.60 -18.61
CA LEU A 47 -14.24 -2.17 -18.86
C LEU A 47 -12.81 -1.61 -18.93
N ALA A 48 -12.19 -1.77 -20.10
CA ALA A 48 -11.17 -0.84 -20.58
C ALA A 48 -11.39 -0.60 -22.09
N LEU A 49 -11.99 0.54 -22.45
CA LEU A 49 -11.84 1.14 -23.77
C LEU A 49 -10.40 1.66 -23.87
N GLY A 50 -9.50 0.78 -24.28
CA GLY A 50 -8.08 1.08 -24.43
C GLY A 50 -7.28 -0.17 -24.75
N ALA A 51 -6.33 -0.07 -25.67
CA ALA A 51 -5.48 -1.17 -26.08
C ALA A 51 -4.87 -1.88 -24.86
N PRO A 52 -4.81 -3.23 -24.85
CA PRO A 52 -4.34 -3.98 -23.70
C PRO A 52 -2.92 -3.53 -23.35
N ARG A 53 -2.74 -3.01 -22.13
CA ARG A 53 -1.40 -2.68 -21.61
C ARG A 53 -0.54 -3.94 -21.74
N ARG A 54 0.52 -3.86 -22.54
CA ARG A 54 1.47 -4.97 -22.76
C ARG A 54 1.96 -5.44 -21.40
N GLY A 55 1.65 -6.70 -21.08
CA GLY A 55 2.09 -7.32 -19.83
C GLY A 55 3.62 -7.35 -19.72
N PRO A 56 4.16 -7.66 -18.52
CA PRO A 56 5.60 -7.69 -18.30
C PRO A 56 6.28 -8.55 -19.37
N ARG A 57 7.27 -8.00 -20.08
CA ARG A 57 8.12 -8.75 -21.01
C ARG A 57 9.44 -9.01 -20.30
N GLY A 58 9.67 -10.27 -19.94
CA GLY A 58 10.87 -10.71 -19.23
C GLY A 58 10.78 -12.19 -18.90
N PRO A 59 11.91 -12.85 -18.58
CA PRO A 59 11.97 -14.30 -18.34
C PRO A 59 10.98 -14.76 -17.26
N ASN A 60 10.69 -13.91 -16.26
CA ASN A 60 9.77 -14.23 -15.16
C ASN A 60 8.31 -13.83 -15.43
N ALA A 61 7.96 -13.36 -16.63
CA ALA A 61 6.61 -12.90 -16.95
C ALA A 61 5.53 -13.98 -16.80
N ALA A 62 5.86 -15.22 -17.11
CA ALA A 62 4.96 -16.36 -16.89
C ALA A 62 4.76 -16.65 -15.40
N MET A 63 5.83 -16.57 -14.60
CA MET A 63 5.78 -16.73 -13.14
C MET A 63 4.93 -15.64 -12.49
N TYR A 64 5.16 -14.37 -12.81
CA TYR A 64 4.36 -13.26 -12.27
C TYR A 64 2.87 -13.38 -12.65
N ARG A 65 2.55 -13.76 -13.90
CA ARG A 65 1.16 -14.02 -14.32
C ARG A 65 0.50 -15.13 -13.51
N ARG A 66 1.22 -16.20 -13.17
CA ARG A 66 0.71 -17.28 -12.32
C ARG A 66 0.47 -16.80 -10.89
N LEU A 67 1.40 -16.06 -10.30
CA LEU A 67 1.26 -15.48 -8.96
C LEU A 67 0.06 -14.52 -8.86
N HIS A 68 -0.18 -13.70 -9.89
CA HIS A 68 -1.34 -12.79 -9.92
C HIS A 68 -2.69 -13.50 -10.09
N ARG A 69 -2.71 -14.77 -10.51
CA ARG A 69 -3.93 -15.60 -10.64
C ARG A 69 -4.26 -16.39 -9.37
N ALA A 70 -3.35 -16.46 -8.40
CA ALA A 70 -3.59 -17.16 -7.16
C ALA A 70 -4.64 -16.42 -6.30
N PRO A 71 -5.61 -17.13 -5.69
CA PRO A 71 -6.57 -16.51 -4.79
C PRO A 71 -5.84 -15.96 -3.55
N TRP A 72 -6.30 -14.82 -3.03
CA TRP A 72 -5.77 -14.25 -1.79
C TRP A 72 -6.48 -14.88 -0.60
N LEU A 73 -5.71 -15.52 0.28
CA LEU A 73 -6.20 -16.00 1.57
C LEU A 73 -5.83 -14.95 2.62
N LEU A 74 -6.82 -14.32 3.25
CA LEU A 74 -6.63 -13.28 4.25
C LEU A 74 -7.08 -13.80 5.62
N ALA A 75 -6.18 -13.85 6.59
CA ALA A 75 -6.51 -14.08 7.99
C ALA A 75 -6.58 -12.71 8.70
N THR A 76 -7.68 -12.44 9.41
CA THR A 76 -7.87 -11.18 10.12
C THR A 76 -8.44 -11.41 11.51
N SER A 77 -8.12 -10.52 12.44
CA SER A 77 -8.72 -10.47 13.78
C SER A 77 -9.95 -9.55 13.85
N LEU A 78 -10.43 -9.03 12.72
CA LEU A 78 -11.58 -8.14 12.67
C LEU A 78 -12.88 -8.93 12.93
N PRO A 79 -13.89 -8.35 13.61
CA PRO A 79 -15.14 -9.02 13.88
C PRO A 79 -15.84 -9.43 12.59
N HIS A 80 -16.27 -10.69 12.54
CA HIS A 80 -16.91 -11.26 11.37
C HIS A 80 -18.42 -11.00 11.39
N THR A 81 -18.83 -9.86 10.81
CA THR A 81 -20.23 -9.52 10.56
C THR A 81 -20.57 -9.65 9.08
N GLN A 82 -21.86 -9.71 8.72
CA GLN A 82 -22.25 -9.73 7.32
C GLN A 82 -21.80 -8.44 6.60
N GLY A 83 -21.12 -8.57 5.46
CA GLY A 83 -20.53 -7.45 4.70
C GLY A 83 -19.10 -7.08 5.13
N SER A 84 -18.54 -7.73 6.16
CA SER A 84 -17.17 -7.51 6.62
C SER A 84 -16.12 -7.88 5.57
N GLU A 85 -16.40 -8.83 4.69
CA GLU A 85 -15.50 -9.31 3.64
C GLU A 85 -15.13 -8.21 2.64
N ARG A 86 -16.09 -7.35 2.27
CA ARG A 86 -15.84 -6.22 1.36
C ARG A 86 -14.94 -5.19 2.03
N ARG A 87 -15.19 -4.90 3.31
CA ARG A 87 -14.38 -3.98 4.10
C ARG A 87 -12.96 -4.50 4.31
N ILE A 88 -12.81 -5.78 4.66
CA ILE A 88 -11.51 -6.44 4.79
C ILE A 88 -10.73 -6.37 3.48
N LYS A 89 -11.38 -6.66 2.35
CA LYS A 89 -10.77 -6.55 1.03
C LYS A 89 -10.32 -5.12 0.73
N GLN A 90 -11.17 -4.12 0.99
CA GLN A 90 -10.83 -2.71 0.81
C GLN A 90 -9.62 -2.32 1.66
N LEU A 91 -9.60 -2.66 2.95
CA LEU A 91 -8.47 -2.41 3.83
C LEU A 91 -7.19 -3.09 3.32
N TYR A 92 -7.28 -4.35 2.87
CA TYR A 92 -6.13 -5.06 2.34
C TYR A 92 -5.61 -4.47 1.02
N THR A 93 -6.47 -3.83 0.21
CA THR A 93 -6.02 -3.14 -1.01
C THR A 93 -5.08 -1.97 -0.71
N LEU A 94 -5.21 -1.35 0.47
CA LEU A 94 -4.37 -0.24 0.92
C LEU A 94 -2.93 -0.68 1.26
N ARG A 95 -2.63 -1.99 1.36
CA ARG A 95 -1.28 -2.49 1.71
C ARG A 95 -0.19 -1.99 0.76
N MET A 96 -0.53 -1.72 -0.51
CA MET A 96 0.40 -1.19 -1.51
C MET A 96 0.84 0.24 -1.21
N GLN A 97 0.05 1.01 -0.46
CA GLN A 97 0.38 2.38 -0.07
C GLN A 97 1.66 2.46 0.75
N ILE A 98 1.93 1.43 1.58
CA ILE A 98 3.17 1.36 2.36
C ILE A 98 4.39 1.26 1.44
N GLU A 99 4.34 0.37 0.44
CA GLU A 99 5.44 0.21 -0.52
C GLU A 99 5.64 1.47 -1.37
N GLU A 100 4.55 2.09 -1.81
CA GLU A 100 4.58 3.34 -2.57
C GLU A 100 5.18 4.48 -1.73
N THR A 101 4.78 4.61 -0.46
CA THR A 101 5.36 5.59 0.47
C THR A 101 6.86 5.38 0.64
N PHE A 102 7.33 4.14 0.87
CA PHE A 102 8.76 3.85 0.94
C PHE A 102 9.50 4.10 -0.37
N ARG A 103 8.85 3.89 -1.51
CA ARG A 103 9.40 4.19 -2.84
C ARG A 103 9.57 5.69 -3.03
N ASP A 104 8.59 6.47 -2.58
CA ASP A 104 8.62 7.93 -2.67
C ASP A 104 9.67 8.53 -1.74
N LEU A 105 9.79 8.07 -0.49
CA LEU A 105 10.88 8.48 0.43
C LEU A 105 12.27 8.29 -0.20
N LYS A 106 12.45 7.23 -0.99
CA LYS A 106 13.70 6.92 -1.70
C LYS A 106 13.90 7.79 -2.96
N CYS A 107 12.84 8.33 -3.54
CA CYS A 107 12.92 9.11 -4.76
C CYS A 107 13.58 10.47 -4.50
N HIS A 108 14.50 10.88 -5.37
CA HIS A 108 15.18 12.15 -5.24
C HIS A 108 14.38 13.36 -5.76
N ARG A 109 13.60 13.18 -6.82
CA ARG A 109 12.97 14.31 -7.54
C ARG A 109 11.72 14.80 -6.82
N TRP A 110 10.97 13.86 -6.25
CA TRP A 110 9.64 14.12 -5.69
C TRP A 110 9.50 13.73 -4.23
N GLY A 111 10.49 13.02 -3.66
CA GLY A 111 10.53 12.66 -2.25
C GLY A 111 11.76 13.21 -1.53
N PHE A 112 12.19 12.54 -0.47
CA PHE A 112 13.25 13.02 0.42
C PHE A 112 14.67 12.54 0.04
N GLY A 113 14.83 11.89 -1.13
CA GLY A 113 16.16 11.58 -1.66
C GLY A 113 16.98 10.61 -0.82
N LEU A 114 16.35 9.71 -0.06
CA LEU A 114 17.05 8.79 0.84
C LEU A 114 18.11 7.92 0.13
N ARG A 115 17.98 7.70 -1.18
CA ARG A 115 18.99 7.02 -2.01
C ARG A 115 20.34 7.73 -2.04
N TYR A 116 20.37 9.06 -1.97
CA TYR A 116 21.62 9.84 -1.98
C TYR A 116 22.33 9.84 -0.63
N ALA A 117 21.62 9.57 0.46
CA ALA A 117 22.23 9.52 1.78
C ALA A 117 23.23 8.36 1.96
N ASN A 118 23.19 7.36 1.07
CA ASN A 118 24.12 6.21 0.99
C ASN A 118 24.57 5.67 2.36
N CYS A 119 23.59 5.32 3.20
CA CYS A 119 23.85 4.90 4.57
C CYS A 119 24.31 3.44 4.63
N ARG A 120 25.44 3.22 5.30
CA ARG A 120 26.04 1.89 5.50
C ARG A 120 25.72 1.27 6.87
N THR A 121 25.14 2.05 7.79
CA THR A 121 24.80 1.60 9.15
C THR A 121 23.30 1.69 9.41
N ALA A 122 22.76 0.72 10.13
CA ALA A 122 21.33 0.66 10.46
C ALA A 122 20.89 1.87 11.30
N LYS A 123 21.68 2.26 12.30
CA LYS A 123 21.39 3.40 13.19
C LYS A 123 21.25 4.73 12.45
N ARG A 124 22.09 4.97 11.43
CA ARG A 124 22.00 6.19 10.61
C ARG A 124 20.77 6.17 9.72
N LEU A 125 20.44 5.02 9.13
CA LEU A 125 19.24 4.85 8.33
C LEU A 125 17.98 5.06 9.17
N GLU A 126 17.95 4.55 10.39
CA GLU A 126 16.84 4.74 11.34
C GLU A 126 16.57 6.23 11.62
N LEU A 127 17.61 7.01 11.94
CA LEU A 127 17.48 8.45 12.16
C LEU A 127 17.00 9.19 10.90
N LEU A 128 17.51 8.83 9.72
CA LEU A 128 17.06 9.45 8.47
C LEU A 128 15.62 9.08 8.12
N LEU A 129 15.19 7.87 8.43
CA LEU A 129 13.80 7.46 8.27
C LEU A 129 12.91 8.23 9.25
N LEU A 130 13.33 8.39 10.50
CA LEU A 130 12.61 9.22 11.48
C LEU A 130 12.46 10.66 10.98
N VAL A 131 13.56 11.31 10.58
CA VAL A 131 13.51 12.67 10.04
C VAL A 131 12.66 12.75 8.78
N GLY A 132 12.80 11.78 7.86
CA GLY A 132 12.03 11.72 6.63
C GLY A 132 10.52 11.55 6.89
N THR A 133 10.14 10.74 7.87
CA THR A 133 8.73 10.56 8.24
C THR A 133 8.14 11.79 8.92
N LEU A 134 8.90 12.48 9.79
CA LEU A 134 8.48 13.75 10.39
C LEU A 134 8.32 14.83 9.31
N ALA A 135 9.27 14.95 8.39
CA ALA A 135 9.17 15.88 7.27
C ALA A 135 7.96 15.55 6.37
N ALA A 136 7.69 14.27 6.12
CA ALA A 136 6.52 13.83 5.37
C ALA A 136 5.20 14.20 6.08
N LEU A 137 5.15 14.00 7.40
CA LEU A 137 3.99 14.35 8.22
C LEU A 137 3.71 15.86 8.16
N VAL A 138 4.72 16.70 8.37
CA VAL A 138 4.58 18.16 8.28
C VAL A 138 4.10 18.58 6.88
N THR A 139 4.70 18.01 5.83
CA THR A 139 4.29 18.26 4.44
C THR A 139 2.82 17.91 4.22
N TRP A 140 2.37 16.78 4.78
CA TRP A 140 0.99 16.34 4.65
C TRP A 140 0.01 17.23 5.42
N LEU A 141 0.37 17.66 6.64
CA LEU A 141 -0.42 18.60 7.43
C LEU A 141 -0.60 19.92 6.70
N VAL A 142 0.48 20.53 6.20
CA VAL A 142 0.40 21.78 5.42
C VAL A 142 -0.49 21.61 4.18
N GLY A 143 -0.37 20.47 3.49
CA GLY A 143 -1.23 20.17 2.33
C GLY A 143 -2.72 20.02 2.70
N LEU A 144 -3.04 19.40 3.84
CA LEU A 144 -4.41 19.29 4.35
C LEU A 144 -4.98 20.66 4.72
N GLY A 145 -4.17 21.50 5.37
CA GLY A 145 -4.54 22.86 5.70
C GLY A 145 -4.83 23.72 4.47
N ALA A 146 -3.97 23.61 3.46
CA ALA A 146 -4.15 24.29 2.19
C ALA A 146 -5.42 23.84 1.45
N ARG A 147 -5.79 22.57 1.58
CA ARG A 147 -7.07 22.05 1.08
C ARG A 147 -8.26 22.63 1.82
N ALA A 148 -8.19 22.72 3.15
CA ALA A 148 -9.24 23.34 3.95
C ALA A 148 -9.44 24.83 3.60
N MET A 149 -8.39 25.50 3.13
CA MET A 149 -8.42 26.89 2.66
C MET A 149 -8.66 27.04 1.14
N ASP A 150 -8.94 25.96 0.41
CA ASP A 150 -9.14 25.96 -1.05
C ASP A 150 -7.94 26.46 -1.89
N TRP A 151 -6.73 26.47 -1.31
CA TRP A 151 -5.51 26.94 -1.98
C TRP A 151 -5.03 26.02 -3.10
N THR A 152 -5.57 24.81 -3.19
CA THR A 152 -5.31 23.87 -4.28
C THR A 152 -5.62 24.47 -5.65
N ARG A 153 -6.61 25.36 -5.72
CA ARG A 153 -6.99 26.05 -6.97
C ARG A 153 -5.88 26.94 -7.51
N HIS A 154 -5.12 27.61 -6.65
CA HIS A 154 -4.02 28.47 -7.07
C HIS A 154 -2.83 27.68 -7.65
N LEU A 155 -2.74 26.38 -7.34
CA LEU A 155 -1.70 25.49 -7.86
C LEU A 155 -2.18 24.70 -9.09
N GLN A 156 -3.48 24.70 -9.37
CA GLN A 156 -4.08 23.93 -10.44
C GLN A 156 -4.31 24.80 -11.68
N ALA A 157 -3.68 24.44 -12.80
CA ALA A 157 -3.92 25.09 -14.10
C ALA A 157 -5.17 24.54 -14.81
N ASN A 158 -5.64 23.34 -14.45
CA ASN A 158 -6.77 22.68 -15.09
C ASN A 158 -8.12 23.22 -14.59
N THR A 159 -9.13 23.24 -15.45
CA THR A 159 -10.50 23.71 -15.14
C THR A 159 -11.38 22.67 -14.40
N VAL A 160 -10.86 21.46 -14.13
CA VAL A 160 -11.62 20.37 -13.51
C VAL A 160 -11.92 20.68 -12.04
N ARG A 161 -13.21 20.74 -11.68
CA ARG A 161 -13.68 21.04 -10.31
C ARG A 161 -14.28 19.86 -9.54
N LYS A 162 -14.62 18.77 -10.24
CA LYS A 162 -15.37 17.63 -9.67
C LYS A 162 -14.51 16.61 -8.93
N ARG A 163 -13.18 16.70 -9.02
CA ARG A 163 -12.25 15.75 -8.40
C ARG A 163 -10.97 16.45 -7.97
N GLU A 164 -10.35 15.93 -6.92
CA GLU A 164 -9.00 16.29 -6.52
C GLU A 164 -8.00 15.86 -7.60
N VAL A 165 -7.28 16.82 -8.18
CA VAL A 165 -6.29 16.57 -9.24
C VAL A 165 -4.89 16.42 -8.67
N LEU A 166 -4.54 17.22 -7.66
CA LEU A 166 -3.20 17.25 -7.05
C LEU A 166 -3.19 16.46 -5.73
N SER A 167 -2.15 15.65 -5.54
CA SER A 167 -1.91 14.97 -4.27
C SER A 167 -1.69 15.97 -3.13
N THR A 168 -2.23 15.69 -1.94
CA THR A 168 -2.04 16.49 -0.72
C THR A 168 -0.58 16.76 -0.44
N PHE A 169 0.26 15.74 -0.62
CA PHE A 169 1.70 15.83 -0.40
C PHE A 169 2.37 16.82 -1.36
N PHE A 170 1.96 16.83 -2.64
CA PHE A 170 2.49 17.75 -3.64
C PHE A 170 2.16 19.21 -3.30
N ILE A 171 0.91 19.47 -2.90
CA ILE A 171 0.44 20.80 -2.48
C ILE A 171 1.26 21.29 -1.29
N GLY A 172 1.40 20.46 -0.25
CA GLY A 172 2.18 20.79 0.94
C GLY A 172 3.63 21.09 0.62
N ARG A 173 4.27 20.29 -0.24
CA ARG A 173 5.66 20.51 -0.65
C ARG A 173 5.83 21.82 -1.43
N GLN A 174 4.88 22.14 -2.31
CA GLN A 174 4.91 23.37 -3.10
C GLN A 174 4.76 24.62 -2.21
N LEU A 175 3.97 24.52 -1.14
CA LEU A 175 3.82 25.58 -0.15
C LEU A 175 5.04 25.72 0.75
N LEU A 176 5.65 24.59 1.15
CA LEU A 176 6.91 24.59 1.91
C LEU A 176 8.09 25.18 1.15
N ALA A 177 8.09 25.08 -0.18
CA ALA A 177 9.07 25.76 -1.02
C ALA A 177 8.89 27.29 -1.09
N ARG A 178 7.78 27.84 -0.57
CA ARG A 178 7.48 29.28 -0.59
C ARG A 178 7.68 29.90 0.80
N PRO A 179 8.49 30.96 0.94
CA PRO A 179 8.85 31.50 2.26
C PRO A 179 7.71 32.23 3.00
N ALA A 180 6.64 32.67 2.32
CA ALA A 180 5.68 33.64 2.87
C ALA A 180 4.32 33.08 3.33
N SER A 181 4.02 31.79 3.15
CA SER A 181 2.62 31.30 3.26
C SER A 181 2.42 30.08 4.18
N LEU A 182 3.25 29.88 5.19
CA LEU A 182 3.24 28.65 6.00
C LEU A 182 2.29 28.66 7.20
N LEU A 183 2.16 29.80 7.89
CA LEU A 183 1.41 29.87 9.14
C LEU A 183 -0.09 29.64 8.97
N PRO A 184 -0.78 30.25 7.97
CA PRO A 184 -2.21 30.05 7.79
C PRO A 184 -2.60 28.58 7.54
N PRO A 185 -2.02 27.87 6.54
CA PRO A 185 -2.44 26.50 6.25
C PRO A 185 -2.08 25.56 7.41
N LEU A 186 -0.94 25.75 8.08
CA LEU A 186 -0.58 24.90 9.21
C LEU A 186 -1.61 25.03 10.35
N LEU A 187 -2.00 26.26 10.69
CA LEU A 187 -3.04 26.48 11.70
C LEU A 187 -4.38 25.84 11.31
N ALA A 188 -4.84 26.01 10.07
CA ALA A 188 -6.07 25.34 9.61
C ALA A 188 -5.96 23.81 9.61
N ALA A 189 -4.80 23.26 9.28
CA ALA A 189 -4.55 21.83 9.36
C ALA A 189 -4.70 21.34 10.81
N LEU A 190 -4.09 22.05 11.76
CA LEU A 190 -4.18 21.72 13.18
C LEU A 190 -5.61 21.82 13.71
N ILE A 191 -6.37 22.85 13.34
CA ILE A 191 -7.78 22.99 13.70
C ILE A 191 -8.60 21.83 13.12
N THR A 192 -8.34 21.46 11.88
CA THR A 192 -9.03 20.34 11.21
C THR A 192 -8.69 19.01 11.88
N LEU A 193 -7.43 18.78 12.20
CA LEU A 193 -6.97 17.59 12.90
C LEU A 193 -7.55 17.51 14.32
N ARG A 194 -7.59 18.63 15.06
CA ARG A 194 -8.24 18.71 16.38
C ARG A 194 -9.71 18.30 16.30
N ARG A 195 -10.46 18.82 15.31
CA ARG A 195 -11.88 18.47 15.10
C ARG A 195 -12.09 16.98 14.85
N HIS A 196 -11.15 16.32 14.19
CA HIS A 196 -11.24 14.88 13.94
C HIS A 196 -10.82 14.01 15.13
N LEU A 197 -9.88 14.48 15.95
CA LEU A 197 -9.39 13.73 17.11
C LEU A 197 -10.26 13.90 18.36
N LEU A 198 -10.88 15.05 18.53
CA LEU A 198 -11.77 15.35 19.65
C LEU A 198 -13.16 15.64 19.08
N PRO A 199 -14.08 14.63 19.01
CA PRO A 199 -15.46 14.90 18.64
C PRO A 199 -16.04 15.94 19.61
N PRO A 200 -16.92 16.84 19.14
CA PRO A 200 -17.54 17.83 20.02
C PRO A 200 -18.25 17.10 21.17
N VAL A 201 -17.93 17.49 22.40
CA VAL A 201 -18.64 17.00 23.59
C VAL A 201 -20.10 17.42 23.44
N PRO A 202 -21.07 16.50 23.49
CA PRO A 202 -22.47 16.89 23.47
C PRO A 202 -22.72 17.74 24.73
N VAL A 203 -23.17 18.98 24.50
CA VAL A 203 -23.66 19.89 25.55
C VAL A 203 -25.08 19.49 25.88
#